data_AF-A0A6S6UBM1-F1
#
_entry.id   AF-A0A6S6UBM1-F1
#
_cell.length_a   1.000
_cell.length_b   1.000
_cell.length_c   1.000
_cell.angle_alpha   90.00
_cell.angle_beta   90.00
_cell.angle_gamma   90.00
#
_symmetry.space_group_name_H-M   'P 1'
#
loop_
_entity.id
_entity.type
_entity.pdbx_description
1 polymer ?
#
loop_
_entity_poly.entity_id
_entity_poly.type
_entity_poly.pdbx_seq_one_letter_code
_entity_poly.pdbx_strand_id
1 'polypeptide(L)'
;MDKRRDRVQPIRLSSDFFPLDIHKSMFINDLTITIPSSYVKMWGENCLNKCEKGTWEVQINYTSPKELGREKYVFNAKLTLSDIKKRNKESSFRLKWDNQFAVQLAKDYPKSFVRALEFHIGDEHYKKLRYTEFDIGGFKEQLQVKIVWKDDKPIVTIKEFFRVKDESQGFPKVFKELSSYLIADYLLSSEDELLRRIQVTEWKPREEIVKEINENNIYLLLNRENKEVYFGETKQSLAKRYPVNQQHHSFENWSEYAVIQLPPETSDHTRLLIERVLIATGSKLFQNSIYTEEAVLDINNGLKLQNRKK
;
A
#
# COMPACT_ATOMS: atom_id res chain seq x y z
N MET A 1 19.92 -42.25 3.17
CA MET A 1 20.92 -41.36 3.79
C MET A 1 21.61 -40.57 2.69
N ASP A 2 21.42 -39.26 2.65
CA ASP A 2 22.03 -38.38 1.64
C ASP A 2 23.54 -38.25 1.90
N LYS A 3 24.38 -38.60 0.91
CA LYS A 3 25.85 -38.78 1.01
C LYS A 3 26.65 -37.56 0.55
N ARG A 4 26.11 -36.34 0.62
CA ARG A 4 26.79 -35.13 0.15
C ARG A 4 27.55 -34.46 1.30
N ARG A 5 28.88 -34.41 1.21
CA ARG A 5 29.78 -34.03 2.33
C ARG A 5 30.14 -32.53 2.42
N ASP A 6 29.78 -31.70 1.43
CA ASP A 6 30.24 -30.31 1.36
C ASP A 6 29.11 -29.27 1.19
N ARG A 7 27.96 -29.46 1.86
CA ARG A 7 26.97 -28.37 1.98
C ARG A 7 27.43 -27.37 3.03
N VAL A 8 28.10 -26.31 2.61
CA VAL A 8 28.13 -25.06 3.40
C VAL A 8 26.71 -24.49 3.34
N GLN A 9 25.99 -24.45 4.45
CA GLN A 9 24.74 -23.68 4.51
C GLN A 9 25.08 -22.24 4.08
N PRO A 10 24.45 -21.72 3.00
CA PRO A 10 24.87 -20.46 2.41
C PRO A 10 24.67 -19.26 3.35
N ILE A 11 23.83 -19.41 4.37
CA ILE A 11 23.52 -18.38 5.37
C ILE A 11 23.46 -19.02 6.75
N ARG A 12 24.21 -18.48 7.71
CA ARG A 12 24.14 -18.85 9.13
C ARG A 12 23.30 -17.83 9.90
N LEU A 13 22.56 -18.32 10.89
CA LEU A 13 21.86 -17.45 11.83
C LEU A 13 22.90 -16.58 12.56
N SER A 14 22.68 -15.27 12.58
CA SER A 14 23.59 -14.37 13.28
C SER A 14 23.46 -14.55 14.80
N SER A 15 24.54 -14.28 15.55
CA SER A 15 24.49 -14.35 17.02
C SER A 15 23.36 -13.50 17.60
N ASP A 16 22.62 -14.07 18.54
CA ASP A 16 21.52 -13.47 19.27
C ASP A 16 20.29 -13.11 18.42
N PHE A 17 20.21 -13.63 17.20
CA PHE A 17 18.98 -13.64 16.41
C PHE A 17 18.23 -14.96 16.59
N PHE A 18 16.90 -14.92 16.49
CA PHE A 18 16.09 -16.12 16.29
C PHE A 18 15.55 -16.17 14.86
N PRO A 19 15.37 -17.36 14.27
CA PRO A 19 14.75 -17.50 12.95
C PRO A 19 13.24 -17.30 13.06
N LEU A 20 12.66 -16.61 12.09
CA LEU A 20 11.23 -16.36 11.98
C LEU A 20 10.76 -16.77 10.58
N ASP A 21 9.92 -17.80 10.51
CA ASP A 21 9.22 -18.15 9.28
C ASP A 21 8.31 -16.98 8.89
N ILE A 22 8.40 -16.52 7.64
CA ILE A 22 7.48 -15.53 7.12
C ILE A 22 6.10 -16.19 7.00
N HIS A 23 5.07 -15.62 7.61
CA HIS A 23 3.72 -16.21 7.63
C HIS A 23 2.62 -15.16 7.48
N LYS A 24 1.37 -15.60 7.26
CA LYS A 24 0.23 -14.73 6.92
C LYS A 24 0.01 -13.54 7.85
N SER A 25 0.17 -13.72 9.17
CA SER A 25 -0.07 -12.63 10.12
C SER A 25 0.98 -11.51 10.06
N MET A 26 2.05 -11.68 9.26
CA MET A 26 3.01 -10.63 8.96
C MET A 26 2.52 -9.65 7.88
N PHE A 27 1.52 -10.07 7.11
CA PHE A 27 0.98 -9.34 5.96
C PHE A 27 -0.51 -9.01 6.12
N ILE A 28 -1.29 -9.90 6.73
CA ILE A 28 -2.76 -9.92 6.72
C ILE A 28 -3.28 -9.91 8.16
N ASN A 29 -4.31 -9.09 8.40
CA ASN A 29 -5.08 -8.95 9.65
C ASN A 29 -4.31 -8.44 10.87
N ASP A 30 -3.40 -9.25 11.41
CA ASP A 30 -2.90 -9.03 12.78
C ASP A 30 -1.64 -8.15 12.83
N LEU A 31 -0.85 -8.17 11.75
CA LEU A 31 0.44 -7.48 11.59
C LEU A 31 1.35 -7.68 12.80
N THR A 32 1.41 -8.92 13.27
CA THR A 32 2.06 -9.26 14.54
C THR A 32 2.72 -10.64 14.51
N ILE A 33 3.76 -10.78 15.32
CA ILE A 33 4.44 -12.04 15.61
C ILE A 33 4.49 -12.29 17.11
N THR A 34 4.56 -13.57 17.47
CA THR A 34 4.89 -14.00 18.82
C THR A 34 6.39 -14.17 18.95
N ILE A 35 6.98 -13.59 19.99
CA ILE A 35 8.40 -13.82 20.30
C ILE A 35 8.53 -15.19 20.97
N PRO A 36 9.43 -16.07 20.49
CA PRO A 36 9.60 -17.41 21.07
C PRO A 36 10.00 -17.33 22.55
N SER A 37 9.37 -18.15 23.40
CA SER A 37 9.66 -18.15 24.84
C SER A 37 11.10 -18.53 25.15
N SER A 38 11.71 -19.42 24.35
CA SER A 38 13.12 -19.76 24.44
C SER A 38 14.03 -18.55 24.21
N TYR A 39 13.68 -17.68 23.27
CA TYR A 39 14.42 -16.44 23.00
C TYR A 39 14.23 -15.42 24.13
N VAL A 40 13.00 -15.25 24.62
CA VAL A 40 12.70 -14.33 25.72
C VAL A 40 13.47 -14.69 27.00
N LYS A 41 13.62 -15.99 27.30
CA LYS A 41 14.43 -16.46 28.45
C LYS A 41 15.89 -16.01 28.38
N MET A 42 16.44 -15.81 27.18
CA MET A 42 17.81 -15.32 27.00
C MET A 42 18.00 -13.87 27.42
N TRP A 43 16.92 -13.09 27.61
CA TRP A 43 17.01 -11.73 28.15
C TRP A 43 17.37 -11.71 29.65
N GLY A 44 17.27 -12.86 30.32
CA GLY A 44 17.58 -13.03 31.74
C GLY A 44 16.46 -12.56 32.67
N GLU A 45 16.44 -13.14 33.87
CA GLU A 45 15.39 -12.88 34.87
C GLU A 45 15.33 -11.40 35.28
N ASN A 46 16.48 -10.72 35.35
CA ASN A 46 16.54 -9.30 35.70
C ASN A 46 15.78 -8.42 34.70
N CYS A 47 15.89 -8.68 33.40
CA CYS A 47 15.14 -7.95 32.38
C CYS A 47 13.65 -8.30 32.46
N LEU A 48 13.33 -9.59 32.59
CA LEU A 48 11.96 -10.06 32.65
C LEU A 48 11.22 -9.54 33.88
N ASN A 49 11.87 -9.46 35.04
CA ASN A 49 11.26 -8.94 36.26
C ASN A 49 10.95 -7.44 36.15
N LYS A 50 11.81 -6.66 35.47
CA LYS A 50 11.57 -5.24 35.19
C LYS A 50 10.47 -4.98 34.17
N CYS A 51 10.23 -5.91 33.26
CA CYS A 51 9.16 -5.79 32.27
C CYS A 51 7.80 -5.99 32.92
N GLU A 52 7.22 -4.99 33.58
CA GLU A 52 5.82 -5.05 34.01
C GLU A 52 4.86 -5.07 32.80
N LYS A 53 3.55 -5.25 33.03
CA LYS A 53 2.55 -5.18 31.94
C LYS A 53 2.76 -3.87 31.19
N GLY A 54 3.03 -3.97 29.89
CA GLY A 54 3.51 -2.81 29.15
C GLY A 54 3.39 -2.97 27.65
N THR A 55 3.28 -1.81 27.01
CA THR A 55 3.47 -1.63 25.58
C THR A 55 4.62 -0.65 25.39
N TRP A 56 5.63 -1.06 24.64
CA TRP A 56 6.78 -0.24 24.30
C TRP A 56 6.69 0.13 22.83
N GLU A 57 6.67 1.43 22.53
CA GLU A 57 6.89 1.91 21.17
C GLU A 57 8.34 1.63 20.79
N VAL A 58 8.53 0.95 19.67
CA VAL A 58 9.85 0.52 19.18
C VAL A 58 10.00 0.82 17.71
N GLN A 59 11.25 0.90 17.26
CA GLN A 59 11.58 0.96 15.85
C GLN A 59 12.13 -0.39 15.38
N ILE A 60 11.59 -0.87 14.25
CA ILE A 60 12.13 -2.00 13.53
C ILE A 60 13.20 -1.48 12.58
N ASN A 61 14.46 -1.81 12.87
CA ASN A 61 15.57 -1.60 11.95
C ASN A 61 15.60 -2.77 10.97
N TYR A 62 15.08 -2.56 9.78
CA TYR A 62 14.96 -3.57 8.75
C TYR A 62 16.07 -3.46 7.71
N THR A 63 16.63 -4.59 7.27
CA THR A 63 17.57 -4.66 6.14
C THR A 63 17.01 -5.58 5.06
N SER A 64 16.88 -5.06 3.84
CA SER A 64 16.32 -5.79 2.71
C SER A 64 17.19 -7.01 2.30
N PRO A 65 16.62 -7.97 1.55
CA PRO A 65 17.34 -9.11 0.99
C PRO A 65 18.64 -8.74 0.27
N LYS A 66 19.62 -9.66 0.26
CA LYS A 66 20.91 -9.46 -0.42
C LYS A 66 20.75 -9.08 -1.90
N GLU A 67 19.78 -9.67 -2.57
CA GLU A 67 19.50 -9.43 -3.99
C GLU A 67 18.90 -8.04 -4.26
N LEU A 68 18.34 -7.40 -3.24
CA LEU A 68 17.76 -6.05 -3.29
C LEU A 68 18.71 -5.00 -2.68
N GLY A 69 20.02 -5.26 -2.68
CA GLY A 69 21.02 -4.27 -2.28
C GLY A 69 21.21 -4.06 -0.76
N ARG A 70 20.50 -4.79 0.11
CA ARG A 70 20.57 -4.64 1.58
C ARG A 70 20.31 -3.21 2.06
N GLU A 71 19.34 -2.57 1.43
CA GLU A 71 18.84 -1.28 1.84
C GLU A 71 18.29 -1.32 3.28
N LYS A 72 18.46 -0.20 3.99
CA LYS A 72 18.06 -0.09 5.39
C LYS A 72 16.82 0.77 5.52
N TYR A 73 15.86 0.28 6.29
CA TYR A 73 14.59 0.93 6.54
C TYR A 73 14.31 0.97 8.04
N VAL A 74 13.49 1.94 8.45
CA VAL A 74 13.04 2.08 9.84
C VAL A 74 11.52 2.15 9.83
N PHE A 75 10.88 1.29 10.62
CA PHE A 75 9.43 1.24 10.75
C PHE A 75 8.99 1.35 12.19
N ASN A 76 7.83 1.95 12.42
CA ASN A 76 7.23 2.04 13.74
C ASN A 76 6.57 0.70 14.10
N ALA A 77 6.73 0.29 15.36
CA ALA A 77 6.16 -0.94 15.89
C ALA A 77 5.92 -0.83 17.39
N LYS A 78 5.22 -1.82 17.93
CA LYS A 78 4.93 -1.96 19.35
C LYS A 78 5.35 -3.33 19.83
N LEU A 79 6.19 -3.39 20.85
CA LEU A 79 6.40 -4.59 21.63
C LEU A 79 5.39 -4.59 22.77
N THR A 80 4.58 -5.64 22.90
CA THR A 80 3.56 -5.75 23.93
C THR A 80 3.74 -7.03 24.71
N LEU A 81 3.59 -6.94 26.03
CA LEU A 81 3.45 -8.11 26.90
C LEU A 81 1.95 -8.34 27.19
N SER A 82 1.35 -9.34 26.54
CA SER A 82 -0.08 -9.63 26.69
C SER A 82 -0.39 -10.43 27.97
N ASP A 83 -1.34 -9.98 28.78
CA ASP A 83 -1.77 -10.73 29.97
C ASP A 83 -2.89 -11.72 29.62
N ILE A 84 -2.50 -12.94 29.25
CA ILE A 84 -3.44 -14.02 28.96
C ILE A 84 -3.50 -14.92 30.19
N LYS A 85 -4.69 -15.00 30.82
CA LYS A 85 -4.93 -15.89 31.98
C LYS A 85 -4.39 -17.30 31.67
N LYS A 86 -3.50 -17.81 32.54
CA LYS A 86 -2.81 -19.12 32.45
C LYS A 86 -1.62 -19.22 31.48
N ARG A 87 -1.05 -18.11 30.95
CA ARG A 87 0.21 -18.15 30.18
C ARG A 87 1.40 -17.59 30.96
N ASN A 88 2.56 -18.20 30.75
CA ASN A 88 3.84 -17.71 31.27
C ASN A 88 4.26 -16.43 30.55
N LYS A 89 4.88 -15.50 31.28
CA LYS A 89 5.31 -14.17 30.81
C LYS A 89 6.19 -14.25 29.55
N GLU A 90 7.06 -15.26 29.50
CA GLU A 90 7.99 -15.49 28.39
C GLU A 90 7.29 -15.85 27.08
N SER A 91 6.08 -16.41 27.15
CA SER A 91 5.27 -16.79 25.97
C SER A 91 4.32 -15.67 25.49
N SER A 92 4.34 -14.52 26.17
CA SER A 92 3.34 -13.47 26.03
C SER A 92 3.84 -12.21 25.33
N PHE A 93 5.12 -12.17 24.92
CA PHE A 93 5.63 -11.05 24.13
C PHE A 93 5.15 -11.12 22.68
N ARG A 94 4.67 -9.99 22.17
CA ARG A 94 4.18 -9.80 20.80
C ARG A 94 4.83 -8.56 20.21
N LEU A 95 5.32 -8.66 18.97
CA LEU A 95 5.76 -7.50 18.20
C LEU A 95 4.71 -7.22 17.14
N LYS A 96 4.14 -6.01 17.12
CA LYS A 96 3.11 -5.57 16.17
C LYS A 96 3.60 -4.35 15.39
N TRP A 97 3.29 -4.24 14.11
CA TRP A 97 3.69 -3.13 13.24
C TRP A 97 2.51 -2.58 12.43
N ASP A 98 2.77 -1.51 11.68
CA ASP A 98 1.80 -0.89 10.78
C ASP A 98 1.87 -1.42 9.33
N ASN A 99 0.97 -0.93 8.48
CA ASN A 99 0.91 -1.34 7.08
C ASN A 99 2.20 -1.02 6.31
N GLN A 100 3.01 -0.05 6.73
CA GLN A 100 4.21 0.34 5.99
C GLN A 100 5.23 -0.80 6.00
N PHE A 101 5.46 -1.43 7.16
CA PHE A 101 6.38 -2.57 7.23
C PHE A 101 5.80 -3.80 6.50
N ALA A 102 4.49 -4.03 6.60
CA ALA A 102 3.84 -5.13 5.88
C ALA A 102 3.97 -4.99 4.36
N VAL A 103 3.78 -3.78 3.83
CA VAL A 103 3.97 -3.46 2.42
C VAL A 103 5.42 -3.66 1.99
N GLN A 104 6.40 -3.22 2.79
CA GLN A 104 7.80 -3.44 2.48
C GLN A 104 8.15 -4.94 2.46
N LEU A 105 7.68 -5.70 3.44
CA LEU A 105 7.87 -7.15 3.46
C LEU A 105 7.23 -7.83 2.24
N ALA A 106 6.06 -7.38 1.80
CA ALA A 106 5.40 -7.95 0.63
C ALA A 106 6.17 -7.66 -0.67
N LYS A 107 6.81 -6.50 -0.78
CA LYS A 107 7.70 -6.15 -1.91
C LYS A 107 8.97 -7.02 -1.91
N ASP A 108 9.55 -7.25 -0.75
CA ASP A 108 10.81 -7.98 -0.62
C ASP A 108 10.61 -9.52 -0.71
N TYR A 109 9.47 -10.02 -0.24
CA TYR A 109 9.10 -11.45 -0.19
C TYR A 109 7.74 -11.72 -0.86
N PRO A 110 7.59 -11.42 -2.17
CA PRO A 110 6.31 -11.54 -2.87
C PRO A 110 5.79 -12.97 -2.90
N LYS A 111 6.68 -13.98 -2.96
CA LYS A 111 6.29 -15.40 -2.91
C LYS A 111 5.60 -15.72 -1.59
N SER A 112 6.21 -15.34 -0.47
CA SER A 112 5.59 -15.53 0.86
C SER A 112 4.28 -14.76 1.01
N PHE A 113 4.18 -13.56 0.44
CA PHE A 113 2.92 -12.81 0.43
C PHE A 113 1.83 -13.51 -0.38
N VAL A 114 2.15 -13.97 -1.60
CA VAL A 114 1.21 -14.74 -2.45
C VAL A 114 0.78 -16.04 -1.77
N ARG A 115 1.71 -16.77 -1.12
CA ARG A 115 1.38 -17.96 -0.33
C ARG A 115 0.42 -17.64 0.83
N ALA A 116 0.67 -16.55 1.54
CA ALA A 116 -0.20 -16.09 2.61
C ALA A 116 -1.61 -15.74 2.09
N LEU A 117 -1.70 -15.09 0.92
CA LEU A 117 -2.96 -14.80 0.25
C LEU A 117 -3.68 -16.08 -0.20
N GLU A 118 -2.99 -17.03 -0.82
CA GLU A 118 -3.55 -18.33 -1.23
C GLU A 118 -4.17 -19.06 -0.03
N PHE A 119 -3.42 -19.13 1.08
CA PHE A 119 -3.92 -19.73 2.31
C PHE A 119 -5.14 -18.97 2.85
N HIS A 120 -5.11 -17.63 2.83
CA HIS A 120 -6.19 -16.80 3.34
C HIS A 120 -7.47 -16.90 2.51
N ILE A 121 -7.37 -16.82 1.18
CA ILE A 121 -8.49 -16.99 0.24
C ILE A 121 -9.04 -18.42 0.34
N GLY A 122 -8.15 -19.40 0.44
CA GLY A 122 -8.49 -20.81 0.46
C GLY A 122 -8.73 -21.40 1.85
N ASP A 123 -8.83 -20.59 2.90
CA ASP A 123 -8.70 -21.02 4.31
C ASP A 123 -9.60 -22.21 4.65
N GLU A 124 -10.90 -22.14 4.32
CA GLU A 124 -11.85 -23.23 4.57
C GLU A 124 -11.53 -24.51 3.79
N HIS A 125 -11.06 -24.38 2.55
CA HIS A 125 -10.67 -25.54 1.75
C HIS A 125 -9.39 -26.20 2.28
N TYR A 126 -8.37 -25.40 2.61
CA TYR A 126 -7.10 -25.94 3.11
C TYR A 126 -7.22 -26.52 4.51
N LYS A 127 -8.05 -25.93 5.37
CA LYS A 127 -8.42 -26.51 6.67
C LYS A 127 -9.06 -27.90 6.52
N LYS A 128 -9.97 -28.08 5.56
CA LYS A 128 -10.58 -29.40 5.26
C LYS A 128 -9.56 -30.43 4.82
N LEU A 129 -8.56 -30.03 4.04
CA LEU A 129 -7.43 -30.88 3.63
C LEU A 129 -6.37 -31.09 4.72
N ARG A 130 -6.52 -30.43 5.89
CA ARG A 130 -5.54 -30.39 6.98
C ARG A 130 -4.18 -29.83 6.57
N TYR A 131 -4.17 -28.93 5.58
CA TYR A 131 -2.97 -28.24 5.13
C TYR A 131 -2.73 -27.00 5.99
N THR A 132 -1.47 -26.77 6.32
CA THR A 132 -0.96 -25.53 6.90
C THR A 132 -0.57 -24.55 5.79
N GLU A 133 -0.32 -23.30 6.16
CA GLU A 133 0.16 -22.28 5.22
C GLU A 133 1.48 -22.68 4.53
N PHE A 134 2.30 -23.52 5.16
CA PHE A 134 3.58 -23.94 4.60
C PHE A 134 3.48 -25.15 3.67
N ASP A 135 2.36 -25.87 3.72
CA ASP A 135 2.06 -26.94 2.75
C ASP A 135 1.66 -26.35 1.38
N ILE A 136 1.30 -25.06 1.36
CA ILE A 136 0.99 -24.31 0.14
C ILE A 136 2.27 -23.84 -0.52
N GLY A 137 2.45 -24.19 -1.80
CA GLY A 137 3.62 -23.83 -2.60
C GLY A 137 4.89 -24.61 -2.25
N GLY A 138 4.90 -25.36 -1.13
CA GLY A 138 6.00 -26.26 -0.76
C GLY A 138 7.32 -25.56 -0.41
N PHE A 139 7.27 -24.31 0.06
CA PHE A 139 8.46 -23.51 0.33
C PHE A 139 8.33 -22.68 1.60
N LYS A 140 9.48 -22.21 2.10
CA LYS A 140 9.57 -21.31 3.25
C LYS A 140 10.60 -20.24 2.97
N GLU A 141 10.28 -19.00 3.32
CA GLU A 141 11.25 -17.92 3.44
C GLU A 141 11.28 -17.51 4.91
N GLN A 142 12.46 -17.08 5.36
CA GLN A 142 12.70 -16.82 6.77
C GLN A 142 13.42 -15.49 6.94
N LEU A 143 13.02 -14.78 7.98
CA LEU A 143 13.73 -13.66 8.55
C LEU A 143 14.54 -14.13 9.75
N GLN A 144 15.51 -13.32 10.16
CA GLN A 144 16.11 -13.42 11.46
C GLN A 144 15.81 -12.13 12.22
N VAL A 145 15.36 -12.29 13.48
CA VAL A 145 14.92 -11.18 14.33
C VAL A 145 15.80 -11.12 15.58
N LYS A 146 16.22 -9.92 15.96
CA LYS A 146 16.95 -9.64 17.20
C LYS A 146 16.27 -8.52 17.96
N ILE A 147 16.12 -8.72 19.27
CA ILE A 147 15.60 -7.72 20.21
C ILE A 147 16.64 -7.54 21.31
N VAL A 148 17.18 -6.32 21.44
CA VAL A 148 18.15 -5.97 22.48
C VAL A 148 17.54 -4.89 23.37
N TRP A 149 17.66 -5.06 24.68
CA TRP A 149 17.28 -4.04 25.65
C TRP A 149 18.47 -3.13 25.93
N LYS A 150 18.33 -1.83 25.64
CA LYS A 150 19.30 -0.78 26.03
C LYS A 150 18.55 0.28 26.84
N ASP A 151 19.02 0.57 28.05
CA ASP A 151 18.39 1.54 28.94
C ASP A 151 16.87 1.34 29.07
N ASP A 152 16.46 0.08 29.29
CA ASP A 152 15.07 -0.38 29.37
C ASP A 152 14.20 -0.12 28.13
N LYS A 153 14.82 0.20 26.98
CA LYS A 153 14.16 0.34 25.67
C LYS A 153 14.51 -0.82 24.74
N PRO A 154 13.51 -1.50 24.14
CA PRO A 154 13.78 -2.55 23.17
C PRO A 154 14.18 -1.97 21.81
N ILE A 155 15.25 -2.49 21.23
CA ILE A 155 15.71 -2.21 19.88
C ILE A 155 15.51 -3.46 19.04
N VAL A 156 14.69 -3.35 18.00
CA VAL A 156 14.36 -4.47 17.11
C VAL A 156 15.19 -4.36 15.83
N THR A 157 15.80 -5.48 15.43
CA THR A 157 16.51 -5.62 14.15
C THR A 157 15.96 -6.82 13.40
N ILE A 158 15.59 -6.62 12.14
CA ILE A 158 15.07 -7.68 11.26
C ILE A 158 15.87 -7.66 9.96
N LYS A 159 16.30 -8.83 9.50
CA LYS A 159 16.98 -8.99 8.21
C LYS A 159 16.71 -10.36 7.60
N GLU A 160 17.04 -10.51 6.34
CA GLU A 160 16.97 -11.79 5.61
C GLU A 160 17.71 -12.91 6.37
N PHE A 161 17.08 -14.08 6.48
CA PHE A 161 17.74 -15.32 6.88
C PHE A 161 17.77 -16.33 5.75
N PHE A 162 16.64 -16.53 5.07
CA PHE A 162 16.55 -17.47 3.95
C PHE A 162 15.50 -17.03 2.94
N ARG A 163 15.84 -17.10 1.65
CA ARG A 163 14.96 -16.75 0.53
C ARG A 163 15.03 -17.85 -0.53
N VAL A 164 13.89 -18.14 -1.16
CA VAL A 164 13.79 -19.20 -2.16
C VAL A 164 14.04 -18.64 -3.56
N LYS A 165 15.07 -19.15 -4.22
CA LYS A 165 15.51 -18.67 -5.54
C LYS A 165 14.69 -19.21 -6.70
N ASP A 166 14.20 -20.44 -6.61
CA ASP A 166 13.53 -21.11 -7.75
C ASP A 166 12.19 -20.47 -8.14
N GLU A 167 11.97 -20.36 -9.45
CA GLU A 167 10.83 -19.68 -10.09
C GLU A 167 9.56 -20.56 -10.16
N SER A 168 9.69 -21.88 -10.04
CA SER A 168 8.58 -22.82 -10.23
C SER A 168 7.74 -23.01 -8.96
N GLN A 169 6.84 -22.09 -8.67
CA GLN A 169 5.83 -22.26 -7.62
C GLN A 169 4.43 -21.98 -8.17
N GLY A 170 3.51 -22.92 -7.97
CA GLY A 170 2.12 -22.81 -8.40
C GLY A 170 1.21 -22.31 -7.29
N PHE A 171 0.43 -21.27 -7.56
CA PHE A 171 -0.57 -20.69 -6.65
C PHE A 171 -1.93 -20.65 -7.34
N PRO A 172 -2.65 -21.79 -7.44
CA PRO A 172 -3.80 -21.91 -8.32
C PRO A 172 -5.00 -21.08 -7.89
N LYS A 173 -5.21 -20.76 -6.60
CA LYS A 173 -6.33 -19.91 -6.18
C LYS A 173 -6.03 -18.44 -6.28
N VAL A 174 -4.82 -17.99 -5.93
CA VAL A 174 -4.37 -16.62 -6.20
C VAL A 174 -4.31 -16.42 -7.70
N PHE A 175 -3.80 -17.40 -8.45
CA PHE A 175 -3.92 -17.37 -9.90
C PHE A 175 -5.38 -17.36 -10.30
N LYS A 176 -6.29 -18.20 -9.78
CA LYS A 176 -7.71 -18.13 -10.17
C LYS A 176 -8.37 -16.79 -9.83
N GLU A 177 -8.14 -16.24 -8.65
CA GLU A 177 -8.71 -14.97 -8.20
C GLU A 177 -8.07 -13.79 -8.95
N LEU A 178 -6.74 -13.68 -8.96
CA LEU A 178 -6.03 -12.62 -9.68
C LEU A 178 -6.11 -12.80 -11.19
N SER A 179 -6.17 -14.02 -11.72
CA SER A 179 -6.46 -14.24 -13.14
C SER A 179 -7.90 -13.92 -13.42
N SER A 180 -8.87 -14.17 -12.53
CA SER A 180 -10.22 -13.66 -12.75
C SER A 180 -10.23 -12.14 -12.75
N TYR A 181 -9.44 -11.45 -11.91
CA TYR A 181 -9.26 -10.00 -11.99
C TYR A 181 -8.51 -9.55 -13.26
N LEU A 182 -7.40 -10.19 -13.64
CA LEU A 182 -6.58 -9.86 -14.80
C LEU A 182 -7.27 -10.24 -16.11
N ILE A 183 -8.06 -11.32 -16.12
CA ILE A 183 -8.87 -11.82 -17.24
C ILE A 183 -10.22 -11.09 -17.26
N ALA A 184 -10.81 -10.66 -16.15
CA ALA A 184 -12.00 -9.79 -16.17
C ALA A 184 -11.62 -8.36 -16.59
N ASP A 185 -10.51 -7.81 -16.09
CA ASP A 185 -9.92 -6.56 -16.57
C ASP A 185 -9.62 -6.64 -18.08
N TYR A 186 -9.11 -7.80 -18.54
CA TYR A 186 -8.74 -8.03 -19.94
C TYR A 186 -9.89 -8.47 -20.88
N LEU A 187 -10.93 -9.19 -20.40
CA LEU A 187 -12.03 -9.79 -21.21
C LEU A 187 -13.43 -9.27 -20.87
N LEU A 188 -13.70 -8.82 -19.64
CA LEU A 188 -15.04 -8.54 -19.09
C LEU A 188 -15.19 -7.08 -18.64
N SER A 189 -14.71 -6.15 -19.46
CA SER A 189 -15.23 -4.76 -19.42
C SER A 189 -16.77 -4.81 -19.43
N SER A 190 -17.41 -4.65 -18.27
CA SER A 190 -18.86 -4.68 -18.10
C SER A 190 -19.32 -3.35 -17.50
N GLU A 191 -20.60 -3.00 -17.71
CA GLU A 191 -21.12 -1.67 -17.38
C GLU A 191 -21.00 -1.29 -15.89
N ASP A 192 -21.00 -2.25 -14.96
CA ASP A 192 -20.80 -1.98 -13.53
C ASP A 192 -19.31 -1.79 -13.14
N GLU A 193 -18.37 -2.36 -13.90
CA GLU A 193 -16.93 -2.06 -13.76
C GLU A 193 -16.54 -0.72 -14.41
N LEU A 194 -17.41 -0.12 -15.24
CA LEU A 194 -17.23 1.26 -15.69
C LEU A 194 -17.21 2.24 -14.50
N LEU A 195 -17.95 1.97 -13.42
CA LEU A 195 -18.03 2.86 -12.23
C LEU A 195 -16.73 2.88 -11.39
N ARG A 196 -15.87 1.86 -11.56
CA ARG A 196 -14.53 1.81 -10.96
C ARG A 196 -13.43 2.28 -11.90
N ARG A 197 -13.78 2.63 -13.13
CA ARG A 197 -12.89 3.31 -14.06
C ARG A 197 -12.94 4.80 -13.80
N ILE A 198 -11.86 5.48 -14.22
CA ILE A 198 -11.92 6.92 -14.45
C ILE A 198 -12.98 7.15 -15.53
N GLN A 199 -14.16 7.64 -15.15
CA GLN A 199 -15.21 8.00 -16.10
C GLN A 199 -15.01 9.44 -16.51
N VAL A 200 -14.68 9.67 -17.78
CA VAL A 200 -14.60 11.01 -18.35
C VAL A 200 -15.91 11.30 -19.07
N THR A 201 -16.66 12.29 -18.61
CA THR A 201 -17.85 12.74 -19.30
C THR A 201 -17.47 13.52 -20.55
N GLU A 202 -18.37 13.56 -21.53
CA GLU A 202 -18.30 14.55 -22.60
C GLU A 202 -18.39 15.98 -22.02
N TRP A 203 -18.02 16.96 -22.84
CA TRP A 203 -18.25 18.37 -22.53
C TRP A 203 -19.76 18.65 -22.51
N LYS A 204 -20.24 19.17 -21.40
CA LYS A 204 -21.64 19.53 -21.18
C LYS A 204 -21.78 21.05 -21.04
N PRO A 205 -22.92 21.64 -21.45
CA PRO A 205 -23.24 23.04 -21.18
C PRO A 205 -23.26 23.32 -19.69
N ARG A 206 -22.81 24.51 -19.29
CA ARG A 206 -22.76 24.92 -17.87
C ARG A 206 -24.10 24.79 -17.15
N GLU A 207 -25.20 25.05 -17.83
CA GLU A 207 -26.55 25.03 -17.26
C GLU A 207 -26.90 23.63 -16.71
N GLU A 208 -26.20 22.59 -17.15
CA GLU A 208 -26.41 21.22 -16.72
C GLU A 208 -25.66 20.84 -15.44
N ILE A 209 -24.79 21.71 -14.90
CA ILE A 209 -24.03 21.44 -13.66
C ILE A 209 -24.96 21.04 -12.50
N VAL A 210 -26.18 21.58 -12.44
CA VAL A 210 -27.18 21.22 -11.42
C VAL A 210 -27.57 19.74 -11.40
N LYS A 211 -27.39 19.04 -12.53
CA LYS A 211 -27.68 17.61 -12.68
C LYS A 211 -26.46 16.74 -12.33
N GLU A 212 -25.28 17.34 -12.13
CA GLU A 212 -24.04 16.62 -11.87
C GLU A 212 -23.93 16.24 -10.39
N ILE A 213 -24.46 15.06 -10.07
CA ILE A 213 -24.53 14.51 -8.71
C ILE A 213 -23.33 13.63 -8.33
N ASN A 214 -22.48 13.27 -9.30
CA ASN A 214 -21.31 12.44 -9.04
C ASN A 214 -20.37 13.12 -8.07
N GLU A 215 -19.85 12.40 -7.08
CA GLU A 215 -18.90 12.90 -6.08
C GLU A 215 -17.49 12.38 -6.37
N ASN A 216 -16.48 12.94 -5.71
CA ASN A 216 -15.08 12.55 -5.84
C ASN A 216 -14.54 12.70 -7.27
N ASN A 217 -14.45 13.96 -7.72
CA ASN A 217 -14.20 14.31 -9.11
C ASN A 217 -12.92 15.12 -9.29
N ILE A 218 -12.29 14.94 -10.44
CA ILE A 218 -11.58 16.02 -11.11
C ILE A 218 -12.57 16.66 -12.10
N TYR A 219 -12.64 17.98 -12.16
CA TYR A 219 -13.46 18.68 -13.13
C TYR A 219 -12.61 19.56 -14.05
N LEU A 220 -13.09 19.70 -15.27
CA LEU A 220 -12.55 20.56 -16.30
C LEU A 220 -13.59 21.63 -16.61
N LEU A 221 -13.13 22.86 -16.80
CA LEU A 221 -13.95 23.96 -17.28
C LEU A 221 -13.37 24.47 -18.58
N LEU A 222 -14.23 24.78 -19.53
CA LEU A 222 -13.85 25.28 -20.83
C LEU A 222 -14.66 26.53 -21.15
N ASN A 223 -13.96 27.55 -21.63
CA ASN A 223 -14.56 28.61 -22.41
C ASN A 223 -14.04 28.45 -23.83
N ARG A 224 -14.91 27.98 -24.72
CA ARG A 224 -14.53 27.65 -26.09
C ARG A 224 -14.27 28.89 -26.95
N GLU A 225 -14.97 29.98 -26.67
CA GLU A 225 -14.84 31.27 -27.37
C GLU A 225 -13.51 31.95 -27.05
N ASN A 226 -13.16 31.99 -25.76
CA ASN A 226 -11.90 32.57 -25.27
C ASN A 226 -10.72 31.59 -25.29
N LYS A 227 -10.95 30.33 -25.73
CA LYS A 227 -9.96 29.23 -25.72
C LYS A 227 -9.32 29.01 -24.36
N GLU A 228 -10.10 29.02 -23.28
CA GLU A 228 -9.58 28.89 -21.91
C GLU A 228 -9.94 27.55 -21.29
N VAL A 229 -9.02 26.96 -20.52
CA VAL A 229 -9.25 25.70 -19.79
C VAL A 229 -8.81 25.81 -18.33
N TYR A 230 -9.52 25.13 -17.43
CA TYR A 230 -9.18 25.03 -16.02
C TYR A 230 -9.38 23.61 -15.50
N PHE A 231 -8.45 23.13 -14.68
CA PHE A 231 -8.53 21.84 -13.98
C PHE A 231 -8.75 22.06 -12.48
N GLY A 232 -9.67 21.34 -11.85
CA GLY A 232 -9.85 21.40 -10.41
C GLY A 232 -10.31 20.07 -9.81
N GLU A 233 -10.29 19.96 -8.49
CA GLU A 233 -10.81 18.80 -7.78
C GLU A 233 -11.93 19.16 -6.80
N THR A 234 -12.80 18.20 -6.55
CA THR A 234 -13.79 18.29 -5.47
C THR A 234 -14.12 16.91 -4.92
N LYS A 235 -14.19 16.82 -3.58
CA LYS A 235 -14.76 15.65 -2.90
C LYS A 235 -16.27 15.55 -3.12
N GLN A 236 -16.95 16.69 -3.11
CA GLN A 236 -18.39 16.78 -3.30
C GLN A 236 -18.74 16.85 -4.79
N SER A 237 -20.01 16.68 -5.11
CA SER A 237 -20.50 16.88 -6.47
C SER A 237 -20.25 18.28 -7.02
N LEU A 238 -20.07 18.41 -8.33
CA LEU A 238 -19.84 19.71 -8.97
C LEU A 238 -21.02 20.68 -8.75
N ALA A 239 -22.26 20.16 -8.70
CA ALA A 239 -23.45 20.92 -8.34
C ALA A 239 -23.37 21.57 -6.94
N LYS A 240 -22.83 20.85 -5.95
CA LYS A 240 -22.61 21.36 -4.58
C LYS A 240 -21.45 22.35 -4.51
N ARG A 241 -20.42 22.15 -5.32
CA ARG A 241 -19.26 23.06 -5.42
C ARG A 241 -19.64 24.39 -6.06
N TYR A 242 -20.54 24.36 -7.05
CA TYR A 242 -21.00 25.53 -7.80
C TYR A 242 -22.54 25.63 -7.80
N PRO A 243 -23.14 26.01 -6.66
CA PRO A 243 -24.58 26.15 -6.56
C PRO A 243 -25.08 27.36 -7.36
N VAL A 244 -26.18 27.18 -8.09
CA VAL A 244 -26.79 28.22 -8.97
C VAL A 244 -27.12 29.52 -8.23
N ASN A 245 -27.39 29.42 -6.93
CA ASN A 245 -27.85 30.54 -6.12
C ASN A 245 -26.70 31.34 -5.47
N GLN A 246 -25.44 31.06 -5.80
CA GLN A 246 -24.28 31.78 -5.26
C GLN A 246 -23.37 32.28 -6.38
N GLN A 247 -23.03 33.57 -6.34
CA GLN A 247 -21.97 34.11 -7.18
C GLN A 247 -20.62 33.58 -6.70
N HIS A 248 -19.88 32.92 -7.59
CA HIS A 248 -18.55 32.40 -7.29
C HIS A 248 -17.51 33.18 -8.10
N HIS A 249 -16.61 33.90 -7.41
CA HIS A 249 -15.68 34.90 -7.98
C HIS A 249 -14.70 34.37 -9.05
N SER A 250 -14.64 33.05 -9.27
CA SER A 250 -13.73 32.38 -10.21
C SER A 250 -14.45 31.70 -11.38
N PHE A 251 -15.75 31.96 -11.56
CA PHE A 251 -16.64 31.01 -12.25
C PHE A 251 -17.62 31.59 -13.28
N GLU A 252 -17.55 32.89 -13.60
CA GLU A 252 -18.60 33.52 -14.43
C GLU A 252 -18.46 33.26 -15.92
N ASN A 253 -17.25 33.04 -16.44
CA ASN A 253 -17.01 33.00 -17.88
C ASN A 253 -16.91 31.59 -18.49
N TRP A 254 -17.15 30.52 -17.73
CA TRP A 254 -17.09 29.16 -18.28
C TRP A 254 -18.40 28.82 -18.98
N SER A 255 -18.29 28.31 -20.21
CA SER A 255 -19.45 27.91 -21.03
C SER A 255 -19.73 26.41 -20.93
N GLU A 256 -18.69 25.61 -20.66
CA GLU A 256 -18.75 24.16 -20.69
C GLU A 256 -17.98 23.54 -19.53
N TYR A 257 -18.35 22.32 -19.16
CA TYR A 257 -17.65 21.53 -18.16
C TYR A 257 -17.54 20.06 -18.58
N ALA A 258 -16.53 19.37 -18.04
CA ALA A 258 -16.44 17.92 -18.08
C ALA A 258 -15.99 17.41 -16.71
N VAL A 259 -16.41 16.20 -16.36
CA VAL A 259 -16.06 15.56 -15.10
C VAL A 259 -15.30 14.28 -15.37
N ILE A 260 -14.21 14.10 -14.64
CA ILE A 260 -13.46 12.87 -14.51
C ILE A 260 -13.82 12.32 -13.13
N GLN A 261 -14.76 11.39 -13.08
CA GLN A 261 -15.16 10.73 -11.85
C GLN A 261 -14.08 9.75 -11.43
N LEU A 262 -13.60 9.88 -10.19
CA LEU A 262 -12.60 8.98 -9.62
C LEU A 262 -13.29 7.88 -8.80
N PRO A 263 -12.65 6.70 -8.67
CA PRO A 263 -13.17 5.63 -7.81
C PRO A 263 -13.47 6.15 -6.40
N PRO A 264 -14.64 5.83 -5.79
CA PRO A 264 -15.06 6.38 -4.51
C PRO A 264 -14.03 6.23 -3.37
N GLU A 265 -13.13 5.25 -3.47
CA GLU A 265 -12.08 4.96 -2.49
C GLU A 265 -10.85 5.89 -2.61
N THR A 266 -10.81 6.76 -3.62
CA THR A 266 -9.69 7.68 -3.85
C THR A 266 -9.58 8.68 -2.70
N SER A 267 -8.43 8.67 -2.02
CA SER A 267 -8.18 9.57 -0.89
C SER A 267 -8.11 11.03 -1.33
N ASP A 268 -8.41 11.94 -0.40
CA ASP A 268 -8.33 13.39 -0.64
C ASP A 268 -6.91 13.82 -1.08
N HIS A 269 -5.87 13.19 -0.52
CA HIS A 269 -4.48 13.45 -0.91
C HIS A 269 -4.19 12.98 -2.34
N THR A 270 -4.67 11.79 -2.71
CA THR A 270 -4.49 11.22 -4.04
C THR A 270 -5.21 12.05 -5.10
N ARG A 271 -6.45 12.48 -4.83
CA ARG A 271 -7.21 13.34 -5.74
C ARG A 271 -6.52 14.68 -5.98
N LEU A 272 -6.01 15.30 -4.92
CA LEU A 272 -5.21 16.53 -5.03
C LEU A 272 -3.91 16.33 -5.83
N LEU A 273 -3.26 15.17 -5.67
CA LEU A 273 -2.07 14.84 -6.46
C LEU A 273 -2.41 14.72 -7.95
N ILE A 274 -3.54 14.08 -8.29
CA ILE A 274 -4.01 13.96 -9.67
C ILE A 274 -4.31 15.34 -10.27
N GLU A 275 -4.99 16.24 -9.54
CA GLU A 275 -5.19 17.64 -9.95
C GLU A 275 -3.86 18.30 -10.32
N ARG A 276 -2.85 18.18 -9.45
CA ARG A 276 -1.53 18.78 -9.66
C ARG A 276 -0.80 18.20 -10.87
N VAL A 277 -0.91 16.90 -11.11
CA VAL A 277 -0.34 16.25 -12.29
C VAL A 277 -0.99 16.78 -13.57
N LEU A 278 -2.32 16.95 -13.59
CA LEU A 278 -3.02 17.49 -14.75
C LEU A 278 -2.68 18.96 -15.00
N ILE A 279 -2.57 19.78 -13.95
CA ILE A 279 -2.12 21.17 -14.08
C ILE A 279 -0.69 21.24 -14.61
N ALA A 280 0.22 20.44 -14.07
CA ALA A 280 1.62 20.40 -14.50
C ALA A 280 1.78 19.87 -15.94
N THR A 281 0.93 18.93 -16.35
CA THR A 281 0.93 18.43 -17.74
C THR A 281 0.31 19.46 -18.67
N GLY A 282 -0.82 20.05 -18.28
CA GLY A 282 -1.49 21.11 -19.02
C GLY A 282 -0.59 22.32 -19.24
N SER A 283 0.26 22.68 -18.28
CA SER A 283 1.18 23.82 -18.47
C SER A 283 2.31 23.57 -19.46
N LYS A 284 2.64 22.31 -19.74
CA LYS A 284 3.57 21.95 -20.83
C LYS A 284 2.90 22.05 -22.19
N LEU A 285 1.61 21.78 -22.25
CA LEU A 285 0.86 21.71 -23.50
C LEU A 285 0.23 23.05 -23.88
N PHE A 286 -0.28 23.79 -22.90
CA PHE A 286 -1.08 25.00 -23.08
C PHE A 286 -0.37 26.23 -22.51
N GLN A 287 -0.62 27.38 -23.12
CA GLN A 287 -0.14 28.65 -22.59
C GLN A 287 -0.70 28.87 -21.18
N ASN A 288 0.14 29.33 -20.27
CA ASN A 288 -0.23 29.46 -18.87
C ASN A 288 0.62 30.54 -18.19
N SER A 289 0.14 31.05 -17.05
CA SER A 289 0.87 32.01 -16.22
C SER A 289 1.57 31.38 -15.02
N ILE A 290 1.57 30.05 -14.92
CA ILE A 290 2.05 29.31 -13.75
C ILE A 290 3.56 29.03 -13.89
N TYR A 291 3.96 28.58 -15.07
CA TYR A 291 5.32 28.18 -15.38
C TYR A 291 5.89 29.09 -16.48
N THR A 292 7.21 29.28 -16.44
CA THR A 292 7.94 30.12 -17.40
C THR A 292 8.36 29.37 -18.66
N GLU A 293 8.13 28.06 -18.69
CA GLU A 293 8.47 27.21 -19.82
C GLU A 293 7.49 27.42 -20.97
N GLU A 294 8.03 27.43 -22.18
CA GLU A 294 7.24 27.59 -23.40
C GLU A 294 6.36 26.37 -23.62
N ALA A 295 5.07 26.59 -23.87
CA ALA A 295 4.11 25.53 -24.11
C ALA A 295 4.25 24.98 -25.54
N VAL A 296 3.95 23.69 -25.72
CA VAL A 296 4.04 23.01 -27.02
C VAL A 296 3.01 23.55 -28.02
N LEU A 297 1.82 23.97 -27.57
CA LEU A 297 0.77 24.53 -28.42
C LEU A 297 0.77 26.06 -28.39
N ASP A 298 0.73 26.68 -29.57
CA ASP A 298 0.73 28.14 -29.74
C ASP A 298 -0.64 28.78 -29.44
N ILE A 299 -0.69 30.13 -29.41
CA ILE A 299 -1.91 30.89 -29.09
C ILE A 299 -2.98 30.83 -30.19
N ASN A 300 -2.56 30.55 -31.43
CA ASN A 300 -3.45 30.54 -32.59
C ASN A 300 -4.24 29.24 -32.65
N ASN A 301 -3.64 28.13 -32.20
CA ASN A 301 -4.15 26.77 -32.31
C ASN A 301 -4.38 26.07 -30.96
N GLY A 302 -3.94 26.64 -29.83
CA GLY A 302 -4.00 26.05 -28.49
C GLY A 302 -4.95 26.75 -27.52
N LEU A 303 -5.19 26.10 -26.38
CA LEU A 303 -5.93 26.65 -25.24
C LEU A 303 -4.98 27.40 -24.28
N LYS A 304 -5.55 28.25 -23.42
CA LYS A 304 -4.89 28.90 -22.30
C LYS A 304 -5.35 28.30 -20.97
N LEU A 305 -4.40 27.73 -20.23
CA LEU A 305 -4.64 27.18 -18.89
C LEU A 305 -4.76 28.32 -17.86
N GLN A 306 -5.90 28.41 -17.18
CA GLN A 306 -6.26 29.48 -16.23
C GLN A 306 -5.98 29.13 -14.77
N ASN A 307 -5.45 27.94 -14.49
CA ASN A 307 -5.02 27.59 -13.13
C ASN A 307 -4.03 28.62 -12.58
N ARG A 308 -4.11 28.91 -11.28
CA ARG A 308 -3.19 29.81 -10.58
C ARG A 308 -2.31 29.00 -9.62
N LYS A 309 -1.11 29.49 -9.32
CA LYS A 309 -0.32 28.93 -8.20
C LYS A 309 -1.14 29.07 -6.92
N LYS A 310 -1.40 27.94 -6.26
CA LYS A 310 -1.97 27.90 -4.90
C LYS A 310 -0.91 28.30 -3.90
#